data_AF-A0A498J7A6-F1
#
_entry.id   AF-A0A498J7A6-F1
#
_cell.length_a   1.000
_cell.length_b   1.000
_cell.length_c   1.000
_cell.angle_alpha   90.00
_cell.angle_beta   90.00
_cell.angle_gamma   90.00
#
_symmetry.space_group_name_H-M   'P 1'
#
loop_
_entity.id
_entity.type
_entity.pdbx_description
1 polymer ?
#
loop_
_entity_poly.entity_id
_entity_poly.type
_entity_poly.pdbx_seq_one_letter_code
_entity_poly.pdbx_strand_id
1 'polypeptide(L)' 'MFGGDNAAAGFVARDGIGQLIIAGALNLGEVTILVAKALALMEALKCAKQKGFLWICMEGDSKLDAV' A
#
# COMPACT_ATOMS: atom_id res chain seq x y z
N MET A 1 26.28 -17.19 -0.23
CA MET A 1 25.80 -15.78 -0.20
C MET A 1 24.54 -15.72 -1.04
N PHE A 2 23.37 -15.71 -0.42
CA PHE A 2 22.13 -15.37 -1.12
C PHE A 2 21.76 -13.96 -0.66
N GLY A 3 22.10 -12.96 -1.48
CA GLY A 3 21.63 -11.60 -1.27
C GLY A 3 20.19 -11.55 -1.75
N GLY A 4 19.25 -11.81 -0.85
CA GLY A 4 17.84 -11.55 -1.09
C GLY A 4 17.60 -10.05 -0.95
N ASP A 5 16.98 -9.43 -1.95
CA ASP A 5 16.58 -8.03 -1.86
C ASP A 5 15.45 -7.92 -0.82
N ASN A 6 15.79 -7.39 0.35
CA ASN A 6 14.80 -7.10 1.38
C ASN A 6 13.82 -6.04 0.85
N ALA A 7 12.55 -6.40 0.81
CA ALA A 7 11.47 -5.55 0.37
C ALA A 7 10.73 -4.92 1.55
N ALA A 8 10.28 -3.69 1.32
CA ALA A 8 9.35 -2.98 2.16
C ALA A 8 8.16 -2.51 1.32
N ALA A 9 7.00 -2.40 1.94
CA ALA A 9 5.77 -1.93 1.34
C ALA A 9 5.17 -0.84 2.22
N GLY A 10 4.40 0.07 1.62
CA GLY A 10 3.73 1.11 2.39
C GLY A 10 2.62 1.77 1.61
N PHE A 11 1.74 2.45 2.35
CA PHE A 11 0.63 3.19 1.79
C PHE A 11 0.52 4.55 2.47
N VAL A 12 -0.08 5.49 1.75
CA VAL A 12 -0.42 6.82 2.24
C VAL A 12 -1.85 7.10 1.83
N ALA A 13 -2.73 7.37 2.79
CA ALA A 13 -4.08 7.83 2.53
C ALA A 13 -4.18 9.33 2.82
N ARG A 14 -4.74 10.07 1.87
CA ARG A 14 -4.96 11.51 1.96
C ARG A 14 -6.43 11.83 1.81
N ASP A 15 -6.87 12.96 2.36
CA ASP A 15 -8.22 13.48 2.16
C ASP A 15 -8.36 14.11 0.76
N GLY A 16 -9.57 14.55 0.42
CA GLY A 16 -9.87 15.15 -0.88
C GLY A 16 -9.17 16.49 -1.18
N ILE A 17 -8.49 17.08 -0.18
CA ILE A 17 -7.68 18.30 -0.34
C ILE A 17 -6.16 18.00 -0.24
N GLY A 18 -5.80 16.72 -0.16
CA GLY A 18 -4.41 16.25 -0.16
C GLY A 18 -3.75 16.21 1.23
N GLN A 19 -4.48 16.42 2.33
CA GLN A 19 -3.92 16.29 3.67
C GLN A 19 -3.78 14.81 4.07
N LEU A 20 -2.69 14.50 4.75
CA LEU A 20 -2.43 13.15 5.26
C LEU A 20 -3.47 12.76 6.32
N ILE A 21 -4.14 11.63 6.10
CA ILE A 21 -5.05 11.00 7.07
C ILE A 21 -4.30 9.91 7.85
N ILE A 22 -3.65 9.00 7.12
CA ILE A 22 -2.96 7.84 7.69
C ILE A 22 -1.90 7.35 6.71
N ALA A 23 -0.78 6.86 7.25
CA ALA A 23 0.22 6.14 6.49
C ALA A 23 0.61 4.86 7.23
N GLY A 24 1.02 3.85 6.49
CA GLY A 24 1.49 2.58 7.03
C GLY A 24 2.69 2.06 6.24
N ALA A 25 3.55 1.32 6.92
CA ALA A 25 4.72 0.67 6.33
C ALA A 25 4.87 -0.75 6.90
N LEU A 26 5.37 -1.65 6.05
CA LEU A 26 5.51 -3.07 6.30
C LEU A 26 6.92 -3.49 5.85
N ASN A 27 7.66 -4.11 6.76
CA ASN A 27 8.91 -4.79 6.42
C ASN A 27 8.56 -6.23 6.03
N LEU A 28 8.78 -6.59 4.76
CA LEU A 28 8.32 -7.87 4.21
C LEU A 28 9.44 -8.90 4.04
N GLY A 29 10.70 -8.49 4.25
CA GLY A 29 11.85 -9.36 4.02
C GLY A 29 11.98 -9.70 2.53
N GLU A 30 12.41 -10.90 2.20
CA GLU A 30 12.61 -11.32 0.81
C GLU A 30 11.26 -11.68 0.16
N VAL A 31 10.68 -10.72 -0.57
CA VAL A 31 9.46 -10.91 -1.37
C VAL A 31 9.58 -10.22 -2.72
N THR A 32 8.81 -10.67 -3.71
CA THR A 32 8.76 -10.01 -5.01
C THR A 32 8.08 -8.64 -4.92
N ILE A 33 8.44 -7.72 -5.83
CA ILE A 33 7.84 -6.38 -5.91
C ILE A 33 6.31 -6.45 -6.03
N LEU A 34 5.79 -7.43 -6.79
CA LEU A 34 4.34 -7.62 -6.96
C LEU A 34 3.67 -7.99 -5.63
N VAL A 35 4.27 -8.90 -4.86
CA VAL A 35 3.77 -9.28 -3.53
C VAL A 35 3.83 -8.10 -2.58
N ALA A 36 4.92 -7.32 -2.59
CA ALA A 36 5.05 -6.13 -1.77
C ALA A 36 3.94 -5.10 -2.06
N LYS A 37 3.66 -4.84 -3.34
CA LYS A 37 2.58 -3.91 -3.75
C LYS A 37 1.19 -4.42 -3.36
N ALA A 38 0.90 -5.70 -3.58
CA ALA A 38 -0.38 -6.29 -3.20
C ALA A 38 -0.62 -6.24 -1.68
N LEU A 39 0.43 -6.46 -0.88
CA LEU A 39 0.36 -6.35 0.57
C LEU A 39 0.16 -4.90 1.03
N ALA A 40 0.83 -3.93 0.39
CA ALA A 40 0.59 -2.51 0.64
C ALA A 40 -0.88 -2.14 0.42
N LEU A 41 -1.46 -2.63 -0.69
CA LEU A 41 -2.85 -2.39 -1.08
C LEU A 41 -3.84 -3.02 -0.09
N MET A 42 -3.59 -4.27 0.29
CA MET A 42 -4.41 -5.00 1.25
C MET A 42 -4.45 -4.29 2.60
N GLU A 43 -3.30 -3.84 3.11
CA GLU A 43 -3.22 -3.12 4.38
C GLU A 43 -3.86 -1.73 4.31
N ALA A 44 -3.74 -1.03 3.17
CA ALA A 44 -4.44 0.23 2.93
C ALA A 44 -5.97 0.05 3.00
N LEU A 45 -6.51 -0.97 2.32
CA LEU A 45 -7.95 -1.27 2.31
C LEU A 45 -8.46 -1.71 3.68
N LYS A 46 -7.70 -2.53 4.42
CA LYS A 46 -8.04 -2.90 5.80
C LYS A 46 -8.11 -1.68 6.71
N CYS A 47 -7.10 -0.80 6.63
CA CYS A 47 -7.07 0.44 7.40
C CYS A 47 -8.26 1.33 7.05
N ALA A 48 -8.58 1.44 5.76
CA ALA A 48 -9.68 2.27 5.32
C ALA A 48 -11.06 1.74 5.78
N LYS A 49 -11.25 0.41 5.72
CA LYS A 49 -12.44 -0.25 6.28
C LYS A 49 -12.56 -0.03 7.80
N GLN A 50 -11.47 -0.18 8.55
CA GLN A 50 -11.46 0.05 9.99
C GLN A 50 -11.77 1.50 10.37
N LYS A 51 -11.40 2.46 9.51
CA LYS A 51 -11.70 3.89 9.68
C LYS A 51 -13.09 4.30 9.19
N GLY A 52 -13.82 3.39 8.55
CA GLY A 52 -15.17 3.66 8.03
C GLY A 52 -15.20 4.48 6.75
N PHE A 53 -14.13 4.49 5.95
CA PHE A 53 -14.14 5.16 4.66
C PHE A 53 -15.00 4.38 3.65
N LEU A 54 -15.99 5.05 3.07
CA LEU A 54 -16.92 4.50 2.06
C LEU A 54 -16.42 4.66 0.62
N TRP A 55 -15.60 5.68 0.38
CA TRP A 55 -15.01 5.98 -0.93
C TRP A 55 -13.51 6.10 -0.79
N ILE A 56 -12.77 5.29 -1.55
CA ILE A 56 -11.31 5.25 -1.54
C ILE A 56 -10.87 5.30 -3.00
N CYS A 57 -10.18 6.37 -3.39
CA CYS A 57 -9.43 6.41 -4.63
C CYS A 57 -7.99 5.98 -4.32
N MET A 58 -7.52 4.93 -4.97
CA MET A 58 -6.15 4.46 -4.83
C MET A 58 -5.36 4.88 -6.06
N GLU A 59 -4.19 5.45 -5.84
CA GLU A 59 -3.26 5.87 -6.88
C GLU A 59 -1.94 5.13 -6.65
N GLY A 60 -1.49 4.37 -7.64
CA GLY A 60 -0.25 3.61 -7.60
C GLY A 60 0.62 3.89 -8.82
N ASP A 61 1.94 3.89 -8.65
CA ASP A 61 2.90 3.99 -9.76
C ASP A 61 3.07 2.61 -10.47
N SER A 62 1.97 1.89 -10.63
CA SER A 62 1.95 0.56 -11.22
C SER A 62 1.05 0.58 -12.43
N LYS A 63 1.59 0.21 -13.59
CA LYS A 63 0.86 0.02 -14.86
C LYS A 63 -0.18 -1.15 -14.80
N LEU A 64 -0.61 -1.54 -13.60
CA LEU A 64 -1.64 -2.52 -13.31
C LEU A 64 -2.88 -1.85 -12.65
N ASP A 65 -3.02 -0.53 -12.79
CA ASP A 65 -4.19 0.23 -12.37
C ASP A 65 -5.21 0.25 -13.52
N ALA A 66 -5.95 -0.85 -13.67
CA ALA A 66 -7.28 -0.91 -14.32
C ALA A 66 -7.77 -2.37 -14.32
N VAL A 67 -8.34 -2.82 -13.20
CA VAL A 67 -9.42 -3.83 -13.19
C VAL A 67 -10.46 -3.40 -12.16
#